data_AF-A0A7J9JHX0-F1
#
_entry.id   AF-A0A7J9JHX0-F1
#
_cell.length_a   1.000
_cell.length_b   1.000
_cell.length_c   1.000
_cell.angle_alpha   90.00
_cell.angle_beta   90.00
_cell.angle_gamma   90.00
#
_symmetry.space_group_name_H-M   'P 1'
#
loop_
_entity.id
_entity.type
_entity.pdbx_description
1 polymer ?
#
loop_
_entity_poly.entity_id
_entity_poly.type
_entity_poly.pdbx_seq_one_letter_code
_entity_poly.pdbx_strand_id
1 'polypeptide(L)'
;VIASNGVNGSIRTCDDKGICTSGSGIQGEFDLTNFQDGLLSSAFMVGLLVASPIFASLTKSHHPFRLIGVGLSVWTLAAAGCGSAFSFWFIAICFRLVGVGEASFISLAAPFIDDSAPVSQKTAWLAMFYICIPTGIAVGYVYGGFVGSQFNWRYGFWGEALLMLPFTVFGFAFEPLQLK
;
A
#
# COMPACT_ATOMS: atom_id res chain seq x y z
N VAL A 1 3.15 1.44 -0.05
CA VAL A 1 3.89 0.87 -1.23
C VAL A 1 4.05 1.90 -2.33
N ILE A 2 3.04 2.74 -2.54
CA ILE A 2 3.13 3.95 -3.35
C ILE A 2 4.34 4.83 -2.96
N ALA A 3 4.71 4.92 -1.67
CA ALA A 3 6.00 5.52 -1.26
C ALA A 3 7.22 4.58 -1.30
N SER A 4 7.10 3.24 -1.32
CA SER A 4 8.25 2.34 -1.12
C SER A 4 9.31 2.48 -2.20
N ASN A 5 8.90 2.69 -3.45
CA ASN A 5 9.86 2.93 -4.53
C ASN A 5 10.54 4.30 -4.42
N GLY A 6 9.88 5.30 -3.80
CA GLY A 6 10.45 6.62 -3.57
C GLY A 6 11.36 6.69 -2.33
N VAL A 7 11.14 5.82 -1.33
CA VAL A 7 11.91 5.82 -0.07
C VAL A 7 12.91 4.66 0.06
N ASN A 8 13.05 3.83 -0.97
CA ASN A 8 13.92 2.66 -0.94
C ASN A 8 15.39 3.02 -0.73
N GLY A 9 15.82 4.11 -1.39
CA GLY A 9 17.17 4.65 -1.30
C GLY A 9 18.22 3.76 -1.95
N SER A 10 19.45 3.79 -1.41
CA SER A 10 20.61 3.09 -1.96
C SER A 10 21.55 2.61 -0.86
N ILE A 11 22.28 1.52 -1.11
CA ILE A 11 23.32 1.05 -0.19
C ILE A 11 24.50 2.04 -0.12
N ARG A 12 25.29 1.96 0.95
CA ARG A 12 26.58 2.66 1.03
C ARG A 12 27.57 2.00 0.06
N THR A 13 28.08 2.75 -0.90
CA THR A 13 29.14 2.28 -1.80
C THR A 13 30.40 3.11 -1.64
N CYS A 14 31.57 2.47 -1.67
CA CYS A 14 32.86 3.16 -1.67
C CYS A 14 33.58 2.87 -2.98
N ASP A 15 34.07 3.92 -3.64
CA ASP A 15 34.92 3.83 -4.84
C ASP A 15 36.31 3.28 -4.47
N ASP A 16 37.06 2.78 -5.45
CA ASP A 16 38.46 2.33 -5.37
C ASP A 16 39.40 3.43 -4.84
N LYS A 17 38.96 4.70 -4.90
CA LYS A 17 39.64 5.87 -4.31
C LYS A 17 39.32 6.13 -2.83
N GLY A 18 38.51 5.28 -2.20
CA GLY A 18 38.13 5.38 -0.79
C GLY A 18 37.03 6.42 -0.49
N ILE A 19 36.40 7.00 -1.51
CA ILE A 19 35.27 7.93 -1.34
C ILE A 19 33.99 7.12 -1.18
N CYS A 20 33.33 7.23 -0.02
CA CYS A 20 32.09 6.52 0.27
C CYS A 20 30.86 7.42 0.13
N THR A 21 29.86 6.96 -0.63
CA THR A 21 28.51 7.54 -0.64
C THR A 21 27.73 7.02 0.56
N SER A 22 27.02 7.90 1.28
CA SER A 22 26.20 7.46 2.42
C SER A 22 24.98 6.70 1.91
N GLY A 23 24.68 5.55 2.52
CA GLY A 23 23.45 4.82 2.24
C GLY A 23 22.23 5.67 2.62
N SER A 24 21.13 5.50 1.89
CA SER A 24 19.89 6.23 2.10
C SER A 24 18.69 5.28 2.12
N GLY A 25 17.59 5.73 2.72
CA GLY A 25 16.33 4.97 2.72
C GLY A 25 16.40 3.63 3.45
N ILE A 26 15.48 2.74 3.08
CA ILE A 26 15.36 1.39 3.66
C ILE A 26 16.61 0.55 3.37
N GLN A 27 17.16 0.65 2.15
CA GLN A 27 18.35 -0.10 1.76
C GLN A 27 19.58 0.31 2.57
N GLY A 28 19.79 1.62 2.78
CA GLY A 28 20.93 2.13 3.55
C GLY A 28 20.85 1.85 5.05
N GLU A 29 19.64 1.83 5.63
CA GLU A 29 19.46 1.59 7.07
C GLU A 29 19.61 0.12 7.46
N PHE A 30 19.17 -0.80 6.61
CA PHE A 30 19.26 -2.25 6.86
C PHE A 30 20.38 -2.96 6.06
N ASP A 31 21.21 -2.20 5.34
CA ASP A 31 22.28 -2.69 4.47
C ASP A 31 21.79 -3.79 3.51
N LEU A 32 20.67 -3.51 2.82
CA LEU A 32 19.96 -4.50 2.02
C LEU A 32 20.65 -4.76 0.69
N THR A 33 20.77 -6.04 0.35
CA THR A 33 21.10 -6.46 -1.01
C THR A 33 19.92 -6.19 -1.96
N ASN A 34 20.20 -6.01 -3.26
CA ASN A 34 19.15 -5.91 -4.30
C ASN A 34 18.17 -7.10 -4.27
N PHE A 35 18.63 -8.28 -3.83
CA PHE A 35 17.77 -9.44 -3.64
C PHE A 35 16.78 -9.26 -2.49
N GLN A 36 17.25 -8.79 -1.33
CA GLN A 36 16.39 -8.50 -0.18
C GLN A 36 15.39 -7.40 -0.47
N ASP A 37 15.80 -6.40 -1.25
CA ASP A 37 14.90 -5.37 -1.71
C ASP A 37 13.76 -5.92 -2.61
N GLY A 38 14.11 -6.74 -3.61
CA GLY A 38 13.12 -7.46 -4.41
C GLY A 38 12.21 -8.38 -3.58
N LEU A 39 12.71 -8.90 -2.46
CA LEU A 39 11.94 -9.73 -1.54
C LEU A 39 10.85 -8.93 -0.81
N LEU A 40 11.04 -7.62 -0.54
CA LEU A 40 9.99 -6.77 0.04
C LEU A 40 8.79 -6.64 -0.91
N SER A 41 9.06 -6.33 -2.18
CA SER A 41 8.02 -6.27 -3.22
C SER A 41 7.31 -7.61 -3.41
N SER A 42 8.08 -8.71 -3.35
CA SER A 42 7.52 -10.06 -3.43
C SER A 42 6.66 -10.41 -2.21
N ALA A 43 7.04 -9.99 -1.00
CA ALA A 43 6.26 -10.21 0.21
C ALA A 43 4.89 -9.54 0.14
N PHE A 44 4.83 -8.31 -0.39
CA PHE A 44 3.58 -7.61 -0.69
C PHE A 44 2.73 -8.39 -1.69
N MET A 45 3.30 -8.86 -2.80
CA MET A 45 2.58 -9.67 -3.81
C MET A 45 1.99 -10.96 -3.23
N VAL A 46 2.75 -11.66 -2.38
CA VAL A 46 2.26 -12.86 -1.71
C VAL A 46 1.04 -12.53 -0.85
N GLY A 47 1.09 -11.45 -0.07
CA GLY A 47 -0.05 -11.01 0.74
C GLY A 47 -1.27 -10.71 -0.12
N LEU A 48 -1.07 -9.98 -1.21
CA LEU A 48 -2.12 -9.60 -2.15
C LEU A 48 -2.78 -10.81 -2.81
N LEU A 49 -2.00 -11.71 -3.39
CA LEU A 49 -2.50 -12.86 -4.14
C LEU A 49 -3.22 -13.87 -3.24
N VAL A 50 -2.73 -14.09 -2.02
CA VAL A 50 -3.37 -15.02 -1.07
C VAL A 50 -4.67 -14.43 -0.51
N ALA A 51 -4.68 -13.14 -0.19
CA ALA A 51 -5.86 -12.50 0.40
C ALA A 51 -6.98 -12.22 -0.60
N SER A 52 -6.66 -11.97 -1.87
CA SER A 52 -7.65 -11.63 -2.91
C SER A 52 -8.81 -12.65 -3.03
N PRO A 53 -8.57 -13.97 -3.20
CA PRO A 53 -9.67 -14.94 -3.27
C PRO A 53 -10.43 -15.06 -1.94
N ILE A 54 -9.79 -14.81 -0.81
CA ILE A 54 -10.43 -14.84 0.51
C ILE A 54 -11.44 -13.70 0.62
N PHE A 55 -11.03 -12.47 0.32
CA PHE A 55 -11.92 -11.31 0.32
C PHE A 55 -13.02 -11.44 -0.72
N ALA A 56 -12.71 -11.93 -1.92
CA ALA A 56 -13.70 -12.17 -2.96
C ALA A 56 -14.74 -13.25 -2.57
N SER A 57 -14.36 -14.25 -1.78
CA SER A 57 -15.30 -15.25 -1.25
C SER A 57 -16.18 -14.69 -0.14
N LEU A 58 -15.62 -13.83 0.72
CA LEU A 58 -16.31 -13.24 1.87
C LEU A 58 -17.44 -12.27 1.48
N THR A 59 -17.44 -11.72 0.26
CA THR A 59 -18.54 -10.87 -0.24
C THR A 59 -19.88 -11.57 -0.30
N LYS A 60 -19.88 -12.91 -0.44
CA LYS A 60 -21.11 -13.71 -0.48
C LYS A 60 -21.86 -13.69 0.85
N SER A 61 -21.18 -13.42 1.95
CA SER A 61 -21.74 -13.44 3.30
C SER A 61 -21.65 -12.09 4.02
N HIS A 62 -20.82 -11.16 3.55
CA HIS A 62 -20.58 -9.87 4.20
C HIS A 62 -20.64 -8.71 3.20
N HIS A 63 -21.08 -7.55 3.68
CA HIS A 63 -21.17 -6.34 2.86
C HIS A 63 -19.78 -5.85 2.40
N PRO A 64 -19.58 -5.52 1.10
CA PRO A 64 -18.28 -5.11 0.55
C PRO A 64 -17.61 -3.97 1.31
N PHE A 65 -18.36 -2.92 1.70
CA PHE A 65 -17.79 -1.78 2.44
C PHE A 65 -17.20 -2.17 3.80
N ARG A 66 -17.83 -3.10 4.53
CA ARG A 66 -17.29 -3.56 5.82
C ARG A 66 -15.99 -4.35 5.63
N LEU A 67 -15.92 -5.16 4.57
CA LEU A 67 -14.70 -5.89 4.21
C LEU A 67 -13.58 -4.93 3.79
N ILE A 68 -13.90 -3.88 3.03
CA ILE A 68 -12.96 -2.80 2.68
C ILE A 68 -12.48 -2.08 3.96
N GLY A 69 -13.38 -1.75 4.90
CA GLY A 69 -13.00 -1.14 6.18
C GLY A 69 -12.03 -2.00 7.00
N VAL A 70 -12.28 -3.31 7.07
CA VAL A 70 -11.36 -4.27 7.71
C VAL A 70 -10.01 -4.30 7.01
N GLY A 71 -9.98 -4.39 5.68
CA GLY A 71 -8.73 -4.40 4.94
C GLY A 71 -7.95 -3.08 5.04
N LEU A 72 -8.63 -1.94 5.00
CA LEU A 72 -8.02 -0.62 5.24
C LEU A 72 -7.45 -0.49 6.67
N SER A 73 -8.08 -1.12 7.66
CA SER A 73 -7.54 -1.17 9.03
C SER A 73 -6.24 -1.96 9.07
N VAL A 74 -6.21 -3.13 8.44
CA VAL A 74 -4.99 -3.97 8.33
C VAL A 74 -3.90 -3.21 7.58
N TRP A 75 -4.25 -2.56 6.47
CA TRP A 75 -3.33 -1.74 5.67
C TRP A 75 -2.72 -0.61 6.51
N THR A 76 -3.55 0.13 7.25
CA THR A 76 -3.12 1.30 8.05
C THR A 76 -2.19 0.89 9.19
N LEU A 77 -2.53 -0.19 9.90
CA LEU A 77 -1.67 -0.75 10.96
C LEU A 77 -0.35 -1.27 10.40
N ALA A 78 -0.39 -1.94 9.24
CA ALA A 78 0.80 -2.46 8.59
C ALA A 78 1.72 -1.33 8.08
N ALA A 79 1.14 -0.26 7.53
CA ALA A 79 1.88 0.94 7.12
C ALA A 79 2.54 1.63 8.32
N ALA A 80 1.82 1.82 9.43
CA ALA A 80 2.41 2.34 10.67
C ALA A 80 3.53 1.41 11.20
N GLY A 81 3.34 0.10 11.05
CA GLY A 81 4.37 -0.92 11.31
C GLY A 81 5.62 -0.71 10.46
N CYS A 82 5.50 -0.49 9.15
CA CYS A 82 6.64 -0.17 8.27
C CYS A 82 7.44 1.04 8.79
N GLY A 83 6.76 2.11 9.20
CA GLY A 83 7.41 3.30 9.78
C GLY A 83 8.14 3.03 11.10
N SER A 84 7.73 1.99 11.83
CA SER A 84 8.30 1.57 13.12
C SER A 84 9.25 0.38 13.00
N ALA A 85 9.64 -0.01 11.78
CA ALA A 85 10.37 -1.25 11.58
C ALA A 85 11.76 -1.24 12.23
N PHE A 86 12.11 -2.29 12.96
CA PHE A 86 13.43 -2.44 13.61
C PHE A 86 14.34 -3.46 12.92
N SER A 87 13.81 -4.21 11.95
CA SER A 87 14.57 -5.22 11.21
C SER A 87 13.97 -5.45 9.83
N PHE A 88 14.79 -6.00 8.93
CA PHE A 88 14.38 -6.41 7.58
C PHE A 88 13.17 -7.38 7.60
N TRP A 89 13.19 -8.40 8.46
CA TRP A 89 12.11 -9.38 8.53
C TRP A 89 10.81 -8.78 9.04
N PHE A 90 10.90 -7.81 9.96
CA PHE A 90 9.73 -7.09 10.43
C PHE A 90 9.11 -6.24 9.32
N ILE A 91 9.89 -5.46 8.58
CA ILE A 91 9.36 -4.69 7.45
C ILE A 91 8.82 -5.59 6.34
N ALA A 92 9.42 -6.75 6.08
CA ALA A 92 8.91 -7.73 5.12
C ALA A 92 7.55 -8.30 5.52
N ILE A 93 7.33 -8.57 6.81
CA ILE A 93 6.02 -8.98 7.34
C ILE A 93 5.01 -7.83 7.20
N CYS A 94 5.40 -6.59 7.52
CA CYS A 94 4.54 -5.43 7.32
C CYS A 94 4.15 -5.27 5.84
N PHE A 95 5.08 -5.40 4.89
CA PHE A 95 4.77 -5.36 3.45
C PHE A 95 3.77 -6.43 3.03
N ARG A 96 3.92 -7.65 3.56
CA ARG A 96 2.94 -8.71 3.34
C ARG A 96 1.55 -8.33 3.86
N LEU A 97 1.46 -7.78 5.07
CA LEU A 97 0.19 -7.34 5.66
C LEU A 97 -0.43 -6.15 4.91
N VAL A 98 0.39 -5.22 4.39
CA VAL A 98 -0.08 -4.16 3.48
C VAL A 98 -0.73 -4.79 2.25
N GLY A 99 -0.12 -5.82 1.65
CA GLY A 99 -0.69 -6.56 0.52
C GLY A 99 -2.03 -7.24 0.85
N VAL A 100 -2.15 -7.81 2.05
CA VAL A 100 -3.43 -8.36 2.55
C VAL A 100 -4.50 -7.27 2.63
N GLY A 101 -4.18 -6.11 3.18
CA GLY A 101 -5.13 -4.99 3.26
C GLY A 101 -5.54 -4.47 1.88
N GLU A 102 -4.59 -4.33 0.97
CA GLU A 102 -4.82 -3.81 -0.39
C GLU A 102 -5.66 -4.76 -1.25
N ALA A 103 -5.54 -6.08 -1.03
CA ALA A 103 -6.36 -7.09 -1.70
C ALA A 103 -7.86 -6.87 -1.48
N SER A 104 -8.26 -6.36 -0.30
CA SER A 104 -9.66 -6.05 -0.02
C SER A 104 -10.20 -4.98 -0.97
N PHE A 105 -9.44 -3.92 -1.23
CA PHE A 105 -9.90 -2.83 -2.07
C PHE A 105 -9.90 -3.24 -3.56
N ILE A 106 -8.82 -3.86 -4.02
CA ILE A 106 -8.67 -4.30 -5.42
C ILE A 106 -9.74 -5.32 -5.81
N SER A 107 -10.04 -6.28 -4.92
CA SER A 107 -10.98 -7.36 -5.22
C SER A 107 -12.45 -6.92 -5.14
N LEU A 108 -12.76 -5.86 -4.38
CA LEU A 108 -14.13 -5.50 -4.03
C LEU A 108 -14.63 -4.23 -4.72
N ALA A 109 -13.76 -3.26 -4.99
CA ALA A 109 -14.17 -1.96 -5.49
C ALA A 109 -14.73 -2.02 -6.92
N ALA A 110 -14.05 -2.69 -7.85
CA ALA A 110 -14.49 -2.76 -9.24
C ALA A 110 -15.82 -3.53 -9.41
N PRO A 111 -16.03 -4.72 -8.80
CA PRO A 111 -17.34 -5.38 -8.81
C PRO A 111 -18.44 -4.52 -8.20
N PHE A 112 -18.15 -3.85 -7.08
CA PHE A 112 -19.14 -2.97 -6.45
C PHE A 112 -19.56 -1.81 -7.37
N ILE A 113 -18.61 -1.18 -8.08
CA ILE A 113 -18.90 -0.14 -9.07
C ILE A 113 -19.71 -0.72 -10.22
N ASP A 114 -19.37 -1.91 -10.71
CA ASP A 114 -20.08 -2.57 -11.80
C ASP A 114 -21.54 -2.88 -11.43
N ASP A 115 -21.79 -3.34 -10.21
CA ASP A 115 -23.14 -3.66 -9.73
C ASP A 115 -23.98 -2.41 -9.43
N SER A 116 -23.34 -1.30 -9.02
CA SER A 116 -24.03 -0.08 -8.57
C SER A 116 -24.22 0.97 -9.66
N ALA A 117 -23.37 0.98 -10.70
CA ALA A 117 -23.36 2.06 -11.69
C ALA A 117 -24.48 1.92 -12.75
N PRO A 118 -25.09 3.03 -13.20
CA PRO A 118 -26.04 3.02 -14.30
C PRO A 118 -25.41 2.44 -15.59
N VAL A 119 -26.13 1.58 -16.30
CA VAL A 119 -25.63 0.86 -17.50
C VAL A 119 -25.01 1.81 -18.54
N SER A 120 -25.57 3.00 -18.73
CA SER A 120 -25.07 3.99 -19.70
C SER A 120 -23.77 4.68 -19.28
N GLN A 121 -23.44 4.71 -17.99
CA GLN A 121 -22.27 5.40 -17.44
C GLN A 121 -21.26 4.46 -16.77
N LYS A 122 -21.57 3.16 -16.69
CA LYS A 122 -20.75 2.12 -16.07
C LYS A 122 -19.28 2.17 -16.51
N THR A 123 -19.04 2.25 -17.82
CA THR A 123 -17.67 2.37 -18.37
C THR A 123 -16.96 3.63 -17.89
N ALA A 124 -17.66 4.76 -17.75
CA ALA A 124 -17.07 6.01 -17.26
C ALA A 124 -16.68 5.92 -15.78
N TRP A 125 -17.51 5.29 -14.94
CA TRP A 125 -17.21 5.07 -13.52
C TRP A 125 -16.03 4.11 -13.33
N LEU A 126 -15.97 3.02 -14.10
CA LEU A 126 -14.83 2.10 -14.08
C LEU A 126 -13.55 2.78 -14.60
N ALA A 127 -13.64 3.58 -15.67
CA ALA A 127 -12.49 4.33 -16.18
C ALA A 127 -11.96 5.33 -15.14
N MET A 128 -12.86 6.04 -14.44
CA MET A 128 -12.49 6.94 -13.34
C MET A 128 -11.86 6.19 -12.16
N PHE A 129 -12.31 4.97 -11.88
CA PHE A 129 -11.68 4.14 -10.86
C PHE A 129 -10.26 3.70 -11.26
N TYR A 130 -10.08 3.22 -12.51
CA TYR A 130 -8.80 2.71 -12.96
C TYR A 130 -7.75 3.81 -13.22
N ILE A 131 -8.13 5.04 -13.54
CA ILE A 131 -7.18 6.16 -13.66
C ILE A 131 -6.56 6.55 -12.31
N CYS A 132 -7.23 6.25 -11.19
CA CYS A 132 -6.66 6.48 -9.86
C CYS A 132 -5.38 5.66 -9.61
N ILE A 133 -5.20 4.51 -10.26
CA ILE A 133 -4.01 3.66 -10.11
C ILE A 133 -2.74 4.37 -10.63
N PRO A 134 -2.62 4.73 -11.93
CA PRO A 134 -1.44 5.41 -12.42
C PRO A 134 -1.25 6.79 -11.79
N THR A 135 -2.33 7.53 -11.49
CA THR A 135 -2.25 8.81 -10.78
C THR A 135 -1.67 8.62 -9.37
N GLY A 136 -2.15 7.63 -8.63
CA GLY A 136 -1.66 7.30 -7.28
C GLY A 136 -0.18 6.94 -7.30
N ILE A 137 0.26 6.12 -8.26
CA ILE A 137 1.67 5.76 -8.44
C ILE A 137 2.52 7.03 -8.68
N ALA A 138 2.10 7.91 -9.59
CA ALA A 138 2.83 9.14 -9.90
C ALA A 138 2.96 10.07 -8.68
N VAL A 139 1.86 10.30 -7.96
CA VAL A 139 1.85 11.09 -6.71
C VAL A 139 2.76 10.44 -5.66
N GLY A 140 2.75 9.11 -5.58
CA GLY A 140 3.61 8.35 -4.69
C GLY A 140 5.10 8.53 -4.88
N TYR A 141 5.55 8.49 -6.13
CA TYR A 141 6.96 8.74 -6.45
C TYR A 141 7.39 10.14 -6.00
N VAL A 142 6.57 11.16 -6.27
CA VAL A 142 6.86 12.53 -5.88
C VAL A 142 6.87 12.67 -4.36
N TYR A 143 5.85 12.14 -3.68
CA TYR A 143 5.75 12.16 -2.22
C TYR A 143 6.92 11.41 -1.56
N GLY A 144 7.19 10.18 -1.98
CA GLY A 144 8.27 9.35 -1.45
C GLY A 144 9.64 9.98 -1.67
N GLY A 145 9.90 10.55 -2.85
CA GLY A 145 11.15 11.26 -3.13
C GLY A 145 11.32 12.54 -2.32
N PHE A 146 10.25 13.32 -2.15
CA PHE A 146 10.27 14.52 -1.30
C PHE A 146 10.50 14.17 0.17
N VAL A 147 9.76 13.20 0.70
CA VAL A 147 9.89 12.77 2.10
C VAL A 147 11.23 12.10 2.34
N GLY A 148 11.71 11.24 1.45
CA GLY A 148 12.99 10.56 1.58
C GLY A 148 14.21 11.47 1.46
N SER A 149 14.08 12.63 0.79
CA SER A 149 15.17 13.61 0.65
C SER A 149 15.22 14.64 1.78
N GLN A 150 14.06 15.09 2.28
CA GLN A 150 13.97 16.12 3.32
C GLN A 150 13.80 15.54 4.74
N PHE A 151 13.23 14.35 4.86
CA PHE A 151 12.89 13.69 6.12
C PHE A 151 13.41 12.24 6.13
N ASN A 152 13.22 11.56 7.25
CA ASN A 152 13.47 10.12 7.33
C ASN A 152 12.37 9.34 6.57
N TRP A 153 12.76 8.29 5.84
CA TRP A 153 11.84 7.41 5.09
C TRP A 153 10.67 6.87 5.94
N ARG A 154 10.89 6.69 7.24
CA ARG A 154 9.86 6.26 8.21
C ARG A 154 8.66 7.20 8.23
N TYR A 155 8.88 8.51 8.15
CA TYR A 155 7.79 9.50 8.13
C TYR A 155 6.91 9.36 6.89
N GLY A 156 7.45 8.82 5.78
CA GLY A 156 6.68 8.52 4.59
C GLY A 156 5.52 7.55 4.90
N PHE A 157 5.84 6.46 5.61
CA PHE A 157 4.87 5.45 6.02
C PHE A 157 3.92 5.93 7.13
N TRP A 158 4.41 6.70 8.10
CA TRP A 158 3.57 7.29 9.14
C TRP A 158 2.56 8.30 8.56
N GLY A 159 2.99 9.13 7.60
CA GLY A 159 2.12 10.06 6.89
C GLY A 159 1.06 9.34 6.06
N GLU A 160 1.43 8.27 5.36
CA GLU A 160 0.50 7.38 4.64
C GLU A 160 -0.56 6.79 5.59
N ALA A 161 -0.13 6.26 6.75
CA ALA A 161 -1.04 5.68 7.73
C ALA A 161 -2.02 6.73 8.30
N LEU A 162 -1.52 7.92 8.65
CA LEU A 162 -2.34 9.00 9.17
C LEU A 162 -3.40 9.46 8.16
N LEU A 163 -3.01 9.58 6.89
CA LEU A 163 -3.91 9.98 5.80
C LEU A 163 -5.02 8.94 5.57
N MET A 164 -4.75 7.66 5.82
CA MET A 164 -5.73 6.57 5.65
C MET A 164 -6.68 6.35 6.83
N LEU A 165 -6.41 6.93 8.01
CA LEU A 165 -7.29 6.79 9.17
C LEU A 165 -8.72 7.28 8.93
N PRO A 166 -8.97 8.47 8.34
CA PRO A 166 -10.34 8.92 8.05
C PRO A 166 -11.09 7.97 7.11
N PHE A 167 -10.41 7.45 6.09
CA PHE A 167 -11.00 6.49 5.14
C PHE A 167 -11.32 5.15 5.80
N THR A 168 -10.47 4.71 6.72
CA THR A 168 -10.70 3.51 7.53
C THR A 168 -11.93 3.66 8.41
N VAL A 169 -12.04 4.79 9.13
CA VAL A 169 -13.22 5.10 9.96
C VAL A 169 -14.49 5.21 9.09
N PHE A 170 -14.38 5.85 7.93
CA PHE A 170 -15.48 5.95 6.98
C PHE A 170 -15.97 4.56 6.51
N GLY A 171 -15.07 3.61 6.28
CA GLY A 171 -15.43 2.23 5.90
C GLY A 171 -16.31 1.51 6.94
N PHE A 172 -16.25 1.90 8.21
CA PHE A 172 -17.12 1.37 9.27
C PHE A 172 -18.33 2.26 9.58
N ALA A 173 -18.18 3.58 9.43
CA ALA A 173 -19.20 4.56 9.76
C ALA A 173 -20.28 4.69 8.67
N PHE A 174 -19.95 4.37 7.42
CA PHE A 174 -20.92 4.39 6.34
C PHE A 174 -21.87 3.20 6.47
N GLU A 175 -23.12 3.48 6.83
CA GLU A 175 -24.17 2.47 6.76
C GLU A 175 -24.26 1.96 5.32
N PRO A 176 -24.36 0.63 5.13
CA PRO A 176 -24.44 0.05 3.79
C PRO A 176 -25.66 0.65 3.09
N LEU A 177 -25.41 1.42 2.01
CA LEU A 177 -26.47 1.83 1.10
C LEU A 177 -27.20 0.55 0.69
N GLN A 178 -28.44 0.40 1.14
CA GLN A 178 -29.26 -0.73 0.76
C GLN A 178 -29.62 -0.56 -0.71
N LEU A 179 -28.76 -1.07 -1.59
CA LEU A 179 -29.05 -1.25 -2.99
C LEU A 179 -30.11 -2.35 -3.07
N LYS A 180 -31.33 -1.91 -3.33
CA LYS A 180 -32.53 -2.72 -3.53
C LYS A 180 -32.44 -3.51 -4.83
#